data_AF-A0A838I2Y4-F1
#
_entry.id   AF-A0A838I2Y4-F1
#
_cell.length_a   1.000
_cell.length_b   1.000
_cell.length_c   1.000
_cell.angle_alpha   90.00
_cell.angle_beta   90.00
_cell.angle_gamma   90.00
#
_symmetry.space_group_name_H-M   'P 1'
#
loop_
_entity.id
_entity.type
_entity.pdbx_description
1 polymer ?
#
loop_
_entity_poly.entity_id
_entity_poly.type
_entity_poly.pdbx_seq_one_letter_code
_entity_poly.pdbx_strand_id
1 'polypeptide(L)'
;MRSLARFLLILVGFSLLSAVQGAMAASDRRRVGKDERAFYVGSHGWHTSIVVARTQIPSGAWPPGVTERTFAGYPYLEIGWGDRKFYTAPKPNVAMAFDAAFAPGPSVLHVVGLRPPLERAHAWSALVRARCTRAELDRLCRALGDS
;
A
#
# COMPACT_ATOMS: atom_id res chain seq x y z
N MET A 1 -26.16 13.10 -27.80
CA MET A 1 -25.72 11.77 -27.32
C MET A 1 -24.31 11.77 -26.68
N ARG A 2 -23.32 12.51 -27.21
CA ARG A 2 -21.95 12.55 -26.63
C ARG A 2 -21.77 13.33 -25.31
N SER A 3 -22.65 14.27 -24.95
CA SER A 3 -22.58 14.97 -23.65
C SER A 3 -23.26 14.20 -22.50
N LEU A 4 -24.24 13.35 -22.80
CA LEU A 4 -24.94 12.53 -21.80
C LEU A 4 -24.01 11.43 -21.22
N ALA A 5 -23.16 10.83 -22.06
CA ALA A 5 -22.17 9.84 -21.65
C ALA A 5 -21.06 10.44 -20.75
N ARG A 6 -20.69 11.71 -20.96
CA ARG A 6 -19.73 12.42 -20.12
C ARG A 6 -20.31 12.77 -18.75
N PHE A 7 -21.60 13.13 -18.69
CA PHE A 7 -22.32 13.35 -17.44
C PHE A 7 -22.48 12.05 -16.64
N LEU A 8 -22.77 10.93 -17.31
CA LEU A 8 -22.87 9.61 -16.67
C LEU A 8 -21.52 9.15 -16.09
N LEU A 9 -20.40 9.37 -16.78
CA LEU A 9 -19.06 9.02 -16.29
C LEU A 9 -18.65 9.83 -15.06
N ILE A 10 -19.00 11.12 -15.00
CA ILE A 10 -18.75 11.98 -13.84
C ILE A 10 -19.60 11.53 -12.64
N LEU A 11 -20.86 11.16 -12.86
CA LEU A 11 -21.77 10.67 -11.80
C LEU A 11 -21.35 9.29 -11.26
N VAL A 12 -20.89 8.38 -12.12
CA VAL A 12 -20.32 7.08 -11.71
C VAL A 12 -19.04 7.28 -10.90
N GLY A 13 -18.16 8.21 -11.33
CA GLY A 13 -16.96 8.58 -10.58
C GLY A 13 -17.27 9.14 -9.19
N PHE A 14 -18.25 10.03 -9.08
CA PHE A 14 -18.68 10.62 -7.79
C PHE A 14 -19.32 9.58 -6.85
N SER A 15 -20.07 8.63 -7.42
CA SER A 15 -20.69 7.53 -6.68
C SER A 15 -19.65 6.53 -6.15
N LEU A 16 -18.59 6.26 -6.92
CA LEU A 16 -17.46 5.43 -6.50
C LEU A 16 -16.65 6.10 -5.37
N LEU A 17 -16.43 7.42 -5.43
CA LEU A 17 -15.76 8.16 -4.34
C LEU A 17 -16.58 8.15 -3.03
N SER A 18 -17.90 8.25 -3.12
CA SER A 18 -18.79 8.24 -1.95
C SER A 18 -18.85 6.86 -1.28
N ALA A 19 -18.80 5.79 -2.08
CA ALA A 19 -18.75 4.41 -1.57
C ALA A 19 -17.44 4.10 -0.82
N VAL A 20 -16.31 4.66 -1.28
CA VAL A 20 -15.01 4.54 -0.59
C VAL A 20 -15.03 5.24 0.78
N GLN A 21 -15.64 6.43 0.88
CA GLN A 21 -15.77 7.14 2.16
C GLN A 21 -16.67 6.40 3.16
N GLY A 22 -17.80 5.87 2.70
CA GLY A 22 -18.71 5.09 3.55
C GLY A 22 -18.08 3.81 4.09
N ALA A 23 -17.29 3.11 3.28
CA ALA A 23 -16.56 1.90 3.70
C ALA A 23 -15.47 2.21 4.75
N MET A 24 -14.76 3.33 4.61
CA MET A 24 -13.75 3.78 5.60
C MET A 24 -14.39 4.17 6.94
N ALA A 25 -15.51 4.89 6.92
CA ALA A 25 -16.24 5.29 8.14
C ALA A 25 -16.92 4.11 8.87
N ALA A 26 -17.20 3.01 8.16
CA ALA A 26 -17.69 1.77 8.76
C ALA A 26 -16.56 0.94 9.40
N SER A 27 -15.35 1.00 8.84
CA SER A 27 -14.17 0.32 9.40
C SER A 27 -13.79 0.85 10.78
N ASP A 28 -14.00 2.14 11.04
CA ASP A 28 -13.65 2.81 12.29
C ASP A 28 -14.53 2.36 13.49
N ARG A 29 -15.67 1.71 13.21
CA ARG A 29 -16.63 1.24 14.23
C ARG A 29 -16.41 -0.19 14.70
N ARG A 30 -15.39 -0.90 14.21
CA ARG A 30 -15.13 -2.28 14.62
C ARG A 30 -14.43 -2.28 15.98
N ARG A 31 -15.11 -2.74 17.03
CA ARG A 31 -14.46 -3.04 18.32
C ARG A 31 -13.46 -4.18 18.10
N VAL A 32 -12.18 -3.85 18.05
CA VAL A 32 -11.09 -4.83 17.91
C VAL A 32 -10.78 -5.42 19.29
N GLY A 33 -10.95 -6.74 19.43
CA GLY A 33 -10.69 -7.48 20.67
C GLY A 33 -9.21 -7.87 20.85
N LYS A 34 -8.94 -8.74 21.83
CA LYS A 34 -7.63 -9.21 22.35
C LYS A 34 -6.57 -9.64 21.31
N ASP A 35 -6.96 -9.88 20.06
CA ASP A 35 -6.08 -10.17 18.90
C ASP A 35 -5.78 -8.93 18.04
N GLU A 36 -5.70 -7.76 18.66
CA GLU A 36 -5.38 -6.51 17.97
C GLU A 36 -3.99 -6.59 17.32
N ARG A 37 -3.95 -6.27 16.03
CA ARG A 37 -2.76 -6.08 15.21
C ARG A 37 -2.84 -4.70 14.58
N ALA A 38 -1.73 -4.24 14.03
CA ALA A 38 -1.71 -2.99 13.31
C ALA A 38 -0.69 -3.04 12.19
N PHE A 39 -1.03 -2.36 11.11
CA PHE A 39 -0.10 -1.93 10.08
C PHE A 39 -0.20 -0.42 9.96
N TYR A 40 0.70 0.18 9.20
CA TYR A 40 0.64 1.61 8.91
C TYR A 40 0.43 1.82 7.41
N VAL A 41 -0.26 2.90 7.08
CA VAL A 41 -0.35 3.42 5.72
C VAL A 41 0.50 4.67 5.68
N GLY A 42 1.59 4.62 4.92
CA GLY A 42 2.52 5.73 4.72
C GLY A 42 2.19 6.45 3.41
N SER A 43 2.25 7.77 3.42
CA SER A 43 2.17 8.60 2.21
C SER A 43 3.42 9.44 2.07
N HIS A 44 4.01 9.43 0.88
CA HIS A 44 5.08 10.32 0.44
C HIS A 44 4.53 11.52 -0.36
N GLY A 45 3.22 11.75 -0.33
CA GLY A 45 2.51 12.81 -1.07
C GLY A 45 2.13 12.43 -2.50
N TRP A 46 2.99 11.69 -3.20
CA TRP A 46 2.75 11.20 -4.57
C TRP A 46 2.68 9.67 -4.65
N HIS A 47 3.02 8.98 -3.55
CA HIS A 47 3.00 7.53 -3.42
C HIS A 47 2.47 7.13 -2.05
N THR A 48 1.77 5.99 -1.99
CA THR A 48 1.24 5.40 -0.76
C THR A 48 1.79 4.00 -0.62
N SER A 49 2.25 3.68 0.59
CA SER A 49 2.84 2.39 0.93
C SER A 49 2.17 1.80 2.17
N ILE A 50 2.36 0.50 2.36
CA ILE A 50 1.91 -0.24 3.54
C ILE A 50 3.13 -0.63 4.34
N VAL A 51 3.14 -0.30 5.63
CA VAL A 51 4.20 -0.67 6.56
C VAL A 51 3.71 -1.73 7.53
N VAL A 52 4.36 -2.89 7.53
CA VAL A 52 4.03 -4.02 8.41
C VAL A 52 5.21 -4.34 9.33
N ALA A 53 4.92 -4.75 10.57
CA ALA A 53 5.96 -5.30 11.43
C ALA A 53 6.39 -6.66 10.88
N ARG A 54 7.71 -6.88 10.73
CA ARG A 54 8.27 -8.12 10.16
C ARG A 54 7.78 -9.35 10.92
N THR A 55 7.69 -9.26 12.24
CA THR A 55 7.23 -10.34 13.14
C THR A 55 5.75 -10.70 12.97
N GLN A 56 4.99 -9.90 12.23
CA GLN A 56 3.56 -10.14 11.95
C GLN A 56 3.32 -10.68 10.54
N ILE A 57 4.38 -10.83 9.72
CA ILE A 57 4.27 -11.42 8.37
C ILE A 57 4.29 -12.95 8.50
N PRO A 58 3.24 -13.67 8.05
CA PRO A 58 3.25 -15.12 8.03
C PRO A 58 4.38 -15.68 7.17
N SER A 59 4.99 -16.79 7.58
CA SER A 59 6.14 -17.40 6.87
C SER A 59 5.85 -17.76 5.40
N GLY A 60 4.60 -18.05 5.03
CA GLY A 60 4.18 -18.33 3.66
C GLY A 60 3.61 -17.13 2.90
N ALA A 61 3.69 -15.91 3.45
CA ALA A 61 3.12 -14.70 2.85
C ALA A 61 4.19 -13.72 2.31
N TRP A 62 5.43 -14.18 2.19
CA TRP A 62 6.53 -13.35 1.70
C TRP A 62 6.48 -13.25 0.17
N PRO A 63 6.68 -12.05 -0.40
CA PRO A 63 6.75 -11.88 -1.85
C PRO A 63 7.84 -12.75 -2.49
N PRO A 64 7.63 -13.29 -3.70
CA PRO A 64 8.64 -14.03 -4.43
C PRO A 64 9.99 -13.29 -4.51
N GLY A 65 11.08 -13.99 -4.22
CA GLY A 65 12.43 -13.41 -4.21
C GLY A 65 12.76 -12.58 -2.97
N VAL A 66 11.79 -12.33 -2.08
CA VAL A 66 12.01 -11.75 -0.76
C VAL A 66 11.95 -12.85 0.30
N THR A 67 12.93 -12.89 1.18
CA THR A 67 12.93 -13.82 2.31
C THR A 67 12.95 -13.06 3.62
N GLU A 68 12.47 -13.70 4.69
CA GLU A 68 12.61 -13.18 6.05
C GLU A 68 14.07 -12.82 6.38
N ARG A 69 15.01 -13.62 5.87
CA ARG A 69 16.46 -13.42 6.09
C ARG A 69 16.98 -12.15 5.44
N THR A 70 16.47 -11.77 4.25
CA THR A 70 16.85 -10.54 3.53
C THR A 70 16.66 -9.31 4.41
N PHE A 71 15.62 -9.32 5.26
CA PHE A 71 15.25 -8.19 6.11
C PHE A 71 15.40 -8.47 7.62
N ALA A 72 16.22 -9.45 8.02
CA ALA A 72 16.37 -9.85 9.42
C ALA A 72 16.74 -8.67 10.35
N GLY A 73 17.51 -7.70 9.86
CA GLY A 73 17.93 -6.50 10.59
C GLY A 73 16.92 -5.34 10.62
N TYR A 74 15.74 -5.51 10.01
CA TYR A 74 14.72 -4.48 9.88
C TYR A 74 13.42 -4.93 10.57
N PRO A 75 13.01 -4.27 11.67
CA PRO A 75 11.78 -4.63 12.39
C PRO A 75 10.49 -4.38 11.60
N TYR A 76 10.53 -3.50 10.60
CA TYR A 76 9.39 -3.15 9.76
C TYR A 76 9.75 -3.23 8.29
N LEU A 77 8.77 -3.56 7.45
CA LEU A 77 8.87 -3.48 6.00
C LEU A 77 7.87 -2.47 5.50
N GLU A 78 8.34 -1.52 4.69
CA GLU A 78 7.50 -0.71 3.82
C GLU A 78 7.36 -1.40 2.47
N ILE A 79 6.13 -1.53 1.99
CA ILE A 79 5.77 -2.22 0.77
C ILE A 79 4.94 -1.27 -0.08
N GLY A 80 5.47 -0.93 -1.26
CA GLY A 80 4.77 -0.18 -2.30
C GLY A 80 4.70 -0.99 -3.59
N TRP A 81 3.83 -0.57 -4.51
CA TRP A 81 3.72 -1.15 -5.85
C TRP A 81 3.68 -0.04 -6.91
N GLY A 82 4.16 -0.34 -8.10
CA GLY A 82 4.00 0.54 -9.26
C GLY A 82 4.84 0.10 -10.45
N ASP A 83 5.01 1.01 -11.41
CA ASP A 83 5.54 0.66 -12.73
C ASP A 83 6.94 0.04 -12.68
N ARG A 84 7.08 -1.11 -13.35
CA ARG A 84 8.34 -1.86 -13.41
C ARG A 84 9.48 -1.04 -14.00
N LYS A 85 9.23 -0.30 -15.09
CA LYS A 85 10.30 0.46 -15.77
C LYS A 85 10.79 1.57 -14.85
N PHE A 86 9.87 2.28 -14.19
CA PHE A 86 10.20 3.35 -13.26
C PHE A 86 11.03 2.83 -12.08
N TYR A 87 10.55 1.79 -11.38
CA TYR A 87 11.21 1.28 -10.18
C TYR A 87 12.54 0.55 -10.43
N THR A 88 12.73 -0.04 -11.61
CA THR A 88 13.98 -0.77 -11.95
C THR A 88 15.00 0.08 -12.69
N ALA A 89 14.64 1.32 -13.05
CA ALA A 89 15.56 2.22 -13.74
C ALA A 89 16.70 2.67 -12.82
N PRO A 90 17.96 2.60 -13.27
CA PRO A 90 19.08 3.17 -12.51
C PRO A 90 18.96 4.68 -12.30
N LYS A 91 18.30 5.37 -13.24
CA LYS A 91 18.04 6.82 -13.21
C LYS A 91 16.62 7.10 -13.72
N PRO A 92 15.59 6.96 -12.87
CA PRO A 92 14.22 7.29 -13.26
C PRO A 92 14.13 8.78 -13.63
N ASN A 93 13.28 9.11 -14.60
CA ASN A 93 13.09 10.47 -15.09
C ASN A 93 11.60 10.83 -15.17
N VAL A 94 11.34 12.11 -15.46
CA VAL A 94 9.98 12.67 -15.46
C VAL A 94 9.09 12.01 -16.52
N ALA A 95 9.62 11.71 -17.71
CA ALA A 95 8.83 11.03 -18.75
C ALA A 95 8.40 9.64 -18.28
N MET A 96 9.29 8.89 -17.61
CA MET A 96 8.94 7.60 -17.02
C MET A 96 7.91 7.72 -15.91
N ALA A 97 7.93 8.81 -15.12
CA ALA A 97 6.89 9.06 -14.12
C ALA A 97 5.52 9.34 -14.77
N PHE A 98 5.50 10.09 -15.87
CA PHE A 98 4.30 10.31 -16.67
C PHE A 98 3.76 9.00 -17.24
N ASP A 99 4.64 8.18 -17.85
CA ASP A 99 4.25 6.87 -18.35
C ASP A 99 3.70 5.98 -17.23
N ALA A 100 4.37 5.93 -16.08
CA ALA A 100 3.91 5.16 -14.92
C ALA A 100 2.53 5.60 -14.40
N ALA A 101 2.18 6.88 -14.55
CA ALA A 101 0.89 7.42 -14.09
C ALA A 101 -0.25 7.18 -15.09
N PHE A 102 0.02 7.19 -16.40
CA PHE A 102 -1.02 7.24 -17.43
C PHE A 102 -1.04 6.06 -18.40
N ALA A 103 0.07 5.34 -18.55
CA ALA A 103 0.17 4.20 -19.44
C ALA A 103 -0.02 2.87 -18.68
N PRO A 104 -0.78 1.91 -19.23
CA PRO A 104 -0.83 0.58 -18.66
C PRO A 104 0.52 -0.13 -18.83
N GLY A 105 0.96 -0.82 -17.79
CA GLY A 105 2.24 -1.52 -17.76
C GLY A 105 2.31 -2.54 -16.63
N PRO A 106 3.34 -3.42 -16.64
CA PRO A 106 3.55 -4.36 -15.56
C PRO A 106 3.95 -3.64 -14.27
N SER A 107 3.38 -4.08 -13.14
CA SER A 107 3.76 -3.61 -11.81
C SER A 107 4.89 -4.47 -11.21
N VAL A 108 5.58 -3.91 -10.22
CA VAL A 108 6.48 -4.61 -9.31
C VAL A 108 6.26 -4.13 -7.88
N LEU A 109 6.63 -4.96 -6.92
CA LEU A 109 6.71 -4.57 -5.52
C LEU A 109 8.05 -3.90 -5.23
N HIS A 110 7.99 -2.81 -4.48
CA HIS A 110 9.13 -2.13 -3.89
C HIS A 110 9.09 -2.35 -2.38
N VAL A 111 10.06 -3.11 -1.85
CA VAL A 111 10.11 -3.50 -0.43
C VAL A 111 11.34 -2.89 0.22
N VAL A 112 11.12 -2.10 1.27
CA VAL A 112 12.16 -1.37 2.00
C VAL A 112 12.13 -1.76 3.47
N GLY A 113 13.29 -2.08 4.04
CA GLY A 113 13.43 -2.35 5.47
C GLY A 113 13.54 -1.05 6.27
N LEU A 114 12.69 -0.88 7.28
CA LEU A 114 12.68 0.31 8.15
C LEU A 114 13.11 -0.03 9.58
N ARG A 115 13.75 0.96 10.23
CA ARG A 115 14.08 0.93 11.66
C ARG A 115 13.24 1.97 12.41
N PRO A 116 12.85 1.69 13.66
CA PRO A 116 12.14 2.65 14.48
C PRO A 116 13.04 3.84 14.89
N PRO A 117 12.44 4.99 15.23
CA PRO A 117 11.00 5.28 15.21
C PRO A 117 10.51 5.51 13.78
N LEU A 118 9.34 4.93 13.43
CA LEU A 118 8.81 4.93 12.06
C LEU A 118 8.55 6.33 11.53
N GLU A 119 8.15 7.24 12.41
CA GLU A 119 7.87 8.64 12.13
C GLU A 119 9.10 9.38 11.58
N ARG A 120 10.32 8.89 11.88
CA ARG A 120 11.58 9.45 11.38
C ARG A 120 12.26 8.57 10.32
N ALA A 121 11.69 7.42 9.98
CA ALA A 121 12.26 6.52 8.98
C ALA A 121 12.22 7.15 7.57
N HIS A 122 11.20 7.96 7.29
CA HIS A 122 11.06 8.75 6.07
C HIS A 122 10.46 10.13 6.36
N ALA A 123 10.57 11.04 5.39
CA ALA A 123 9.87 12.32 5.39
C ALA A 123 8.42 12.12 4.93
N TRP A 124 7.63 11.40 5.73
CA TRP A 124 6.23 11.12 5.43
C TRP A 124 5.42 12.41 5.31
N SER A 125 4.60 12.50 4.28
CA SER A 125 3.50 13.48 4.21
C SER A 125 2.38 13.09 5.18
N ALA A 126 2.16 11.78 5.37
CA ALA A 126 1.27 11.24 6.41
C ALA A 126 1.69 9.81 6.76
N LEU A 127 1.49 9.42 8.02
CA LEU A 127 1.66 8.04 8.48
C LEU A 127 0.50 7.70 9.42
N VAL A 128 -0.38 6.82 8.98
CA VAL A 128 -1.61 6.47 9.70
C VAL A 128 -1.54 5.03 10.19
N ARG A 129 -1.78 4.83 11.49
CA ARG A 129 -1.87 3.49 12.08
C ARG A 129 -3.27 2.92 11.87
N ALA A 130 -3.37 1.83 11.12
CA ALA A 130 -4.61 1.09 10.92
C ALA A 130 -4.65 -0.12 11.86
N ARG A 131 -5.65 -0.16 12.75
CA ARG A 131 -5.90 -1.30 13.64
C ARG A 131 -6.69 -2.37 12.89
N CYS A 132 -6.34 -3.63 13.10
CA CYS A 132 -7.01 -4.76 12.47
C CYS A 132 -6.92 -6.01 13.37
N THR A 133 -7.64 -7.05 13.01
CA THR A 133 -7.49 -8.38 13.59
C THR A 133 -6.32 -9.12 12.95
N ARG A 134 -5.79 -10.14 13.63
CA ARG A 134 -4.79 -11.05 13.06
C ARG A 134 -5.20 -11.62 11.70
N ALA A 135 -6.44 -12.09 11.56
CA ALA A 135 -6.92 -12.70 10.31
C ALA A 135 -7.03 -11.69 9.15
N GLU A 136 -7.24 -10.41 9.44
CA GLU A 136 -7.21 -9.34 8.42
C GLU A 136 -5.78 -9.03 8.00
N LEU A 137 -4.85 -8.92 8.96
CA LEU A 137 -3.44 -8.70 8.66
C LEU A 137 -2.83 -9.87 7.87
N ASP A 138 -3.14 -11.12 8.25
CA ASP A 138 -2.66 -12.30 7.54
C ASP A 138 -3.16 -12.31 6.08
N ARG A 139 -4.41 -11.91 5.84
CA ARG A 139 -4.97 -11.78 4.48
C ARG A 139 -4.29 -10.66 3.69
N LEU A 140 -4.04 -9.52 4.33
CA LEU A 140 -3.30 -8.41 3.72
C LEU A 140 -1.89 -8.85 3.32
N CYS A 141 -1.14 -9.48 4.23
CA CYS A 141 0.22 -9.95 3.95
C CYS A 141 0.25 -10.95 2.79
N ARG A 142 -0.69 -11.90 2.72
CA ARG A 142 -0.76 -12.83 1.58
C ARG A 142 -1.08 -12.13 0.27
N ALA A 143 -2.05 -11.21 0.27
CA ALA A 143 -2.37 -10.42 -0.92
C ALA A 143 -1.15 -9.61 -1.41
N LEU A 144 -0.38 -9.03 -0.50
CA LEU A 144 0.88 -8.34 -0.83
C LEU A 144 1.96 -9.30 -1.33
N GLY A 145 2.03 -10.53 -0.80
CA GLY A 145 2.95 -11.56 -1.25
C GLY A 145 2.63 -12.10 -2.64
N ASP A 146 1.36 -12.19 -3.00
CA ASP A 146 0.88 -12.74 -4.28
C ASP A 146 0.84 -11.70 -5.43
N SER A 147 1.20 -10.43 -5.15
CA SER A 147 1.13 -9.29 -6.09
C SER A 147 2.30 -9.20 -7.06
#